data_AF-A0A7C4Q224-F1
#
_entry.id   AF-A0A7C4Q224-F1
#
_cell.length_a   1.000
_cell.length_b   1.000
_cell.length_c   1.000
_cell.angle_alpha   90.00
_cell.angle_beta   90.00
_cell.angle_gamma   90.00
#
_symmetry.space_group_name_H-M   'P 1'
#
loop_
_entity.id
_entity.type
_entity.pdbx_description
1 polymer ?
#
loop_
_entity_poly.entity_id
_entity_poly.type
_entity_poly.pdbx_seq_one_letter_code
_entity_poly.pdbx_strand_id
1 'polypeptide(L)'
;MTMFLKKGTACFRGLLLVLVWAGVSGCAVSLAADVTPPPNSQSFVAQQSPAATSEVLYPTVPPNPQRGAQIYAEKCAACHGERGMGDGAQASQLTVPVPPLGDLSLAQGARPVEWYRIVTNGNIERFMPPFRSLDERQRWDVVAYALSLSLPQDLLTQGAELYQQKCQNCHGVDGQGSAQAPGWRDDTSRLASLSLVEMASIIQRGKGNMPAFAGELNDSQILALAAYSRTLSFETSPAVQTPALEQIVPGTADQNQSEQSQSASDLRVAIQGKVINGSGGPLPAGLTAELAGYDGMAQVYGAEAEVAADGTYTFPDVEIVPGRAFIVSVNYQGFTFNSDVFHNLGDPLSNPIELPVTVYDTTTDISALRVDRLHVFFDFTNPDAIQVAELFLLNNTGSKVISGEAPGQPVVYFELPEGATNLQFQSGAVGGRFIMTEKGFADTQPVPPGSGSQILFAYDLPLSRRTTVRIPINLPVDAAIVMIPQGSMTLQSSQLQPMGQRQIQGVTLDLFSTTDLQAGSTLEMTLSGRMSSPINLQTGQTGALIAGALALVLVAGGGVYWYVRAQKLAPAVESNAPAESESRETLMDAIIALDDLYKTGQLSEETYQQRRAELKERLRALMD
;
A
#
# COMPACT_ATOMS: atom_id res chain seq x y z
N MET A 1 -21.54 -55.83 66.61
CA MET A 1 -20.81 -55.85 67.89
C MET A 1 -20.60 -54.40 68.32
N THR A 2 -21.35 -54.00 69.35
CA THR A 2 -21.01 -53.06 70.44
C THR A 2 -20.09 -51.83 70.20
N MET A 3 -20.62 -50.68 70.65
CA MET A 3 -20.01 -49.37 70.96
C MET A 3 -18.56 -49.40 71.49
N PHE A 4 -17.77 -48.34 71.26
CA PHE A 4 -17.33 -47.38 72.30
C PHE A 4 -16.52 -46.17 71.75
N LEU A 5 -16.76 -45.04 72.42
CA LEU A 5 -16.20 -43.67 72.46
C LEU A 5 -14.73 -43.43 72.01
N LYS A 6 -14.32 -42.32 71.34
CA LYS A 6 -14.40 -40.84 71.59
C LYS A 6 -13.10 -40.26 72.19
N LYS A 7 -12.33 -39.44 71.44
CA LYS A 7 -11.94 -38.02 71.75
C LYS A 7 -10.67 -37.54 71.02
N GLY A 8 -10.70 -36.25 70.67
CA GLY A 8 -9.58 -35.41 70.22
C GLY A 8 -10.00 -34.42 69.11
N THR A 9 -10.97 -33.50 69.28
CA THR A 9 -10.76 -32.06 69.63
C THR A 9 -9.42 -31.48 69.18
N ALA A 10 -9.28 -30.34 68.51
CA ALA A 10 -10.21 -29.34 67.97
C ALA A 10 -9.36 -28.40 67.09
N CYS A 11 -9.87 -27.95 65.94
CA CYS A 11 -9.43 -26.68 65.37
C CYS A 11 -10.63 -25.97 64.72
N PHE A 12 -10.99 -24.87 65.39
CA PHE A 12 -11.66 -23.65 64.97
C PHE A 12 -12.66 -23.58 63.81
N ARG A 13 -13.79 -22.95 64.14
CA ARG A 13 -15.00 -22.61 63.40
C ARG A 13 -14.85 -21.48 62.36
N GLY A 14 -15.74 -21.54 61.37
CA GLY A 14 -16.39 -20.43 60.64
C GLY A 14 -16.87 -20.92 59.26
N LEU A 15 -18.09 -21.44 59.02
CA LEU A 15 -19.47 -20.92 59.22
C LEU A 15 -19.64 -19.55 58.52
N LEU A 16 -20.57 -19.23 57.61
CA LEU A 16 -21.77 -19.80 56.98
C LEU A 16 -22.20 -18.82 55.84
N LEU A 17 -23.12 -19.22 54.93
CA LEU A 17 -24.08 -18.37 54.15
C LEU A 17 -23.50 -17.49 53.00
N VAL A 18 -23.96 -17.46 51.72
CA VAL A 18 -25.28 -17.61 51.07
C VAL A 18 -25.14 -17.97 49.56
N LEU A 19 -25.85 -19.03 49.15
CA LEU A 19 -26.63 -19.35 47.92
C LEU A 19 -26.24 -18.86 46.50
N VAL A 20 -26.47 -19.76 45.52
CA VAL A 20 -27.25 -19.60 44.25
C VAL A 20 -26.61 -20.34 43.05
N TRP A 21 -27.34 -21.33 42.53
CA TRP A 21 -27.37 -21.90 41.16
C TRP A 21 -26.30 -22.91 40.68
N ALA A 22 -26.69 -24.18 40.61
CA ALA A 22 -26.36 -25.07 39.50
C ALA A 22 -27.47 -26.14 39.36
N GLY A 23 -28.45 -25.84 38.49
CA GLY A 23 -29.57 -26.70 38.14
C GLY A 23 -29.26 -27.63 36.97
N VAL A 24 -29.80 -28.83 37.07
CA VAL A 24 -29.87 -29.91 36.07
C VAL A 24 -30.87 -29.57 34.96
N SER A 25 -30.52 -29.82 33.70
CA SER A 25 -31.41 -30.23 32.59
C SER A 25 -30.56 -30.33 31.30
N GLY A 26 -30.62 -31.31 30.41
CA GLY A 26 -31.77 -32.12 30.00
C GLY A 26 -32.09 -31.82 28.53
N CYS A 27 -31.65 -32.71 27.63
CA CYS A 27 -32.15 -32.99 26.27
C CYS A 27 -32.28 -31.87 25.21
N ALA A 28 -31.47 -31.98 24.14
CA ALA A 28 -31.96 -31.87 22.76
C ALA A 28 -31.03 -32.66 21.81
N VAL A 29 -31.55 -33.76 21.28
CA VAL A 29 -30.97 -34.51 20.16
C VAL A 29 -31.46 -33.85 18.88
N SER A 30 -30.54 -33.41 18.02
CA SER A 30 -30.86 -33.14 16.62
C SER A 30 -29.81 -33.80 15.72
N LEU A 31 -30.35 -34.63 14.83
CA LEU A 31 -29.77 -35.32 13.69
C LEU A 31 -28.78 -34.45 12.90
N ALA A 32 -27.51 -34.80 12.94
CA ALA A 32 -26.58 -34.55 11.85
C ALA A 32 -25.88 -35.88 11.56
N ALA A 33 -26.12 -36.39 10.35
CA ALA A 33 -25.53 -37.61 9.86
C ALA A 33 -24.00 -37.47 9.76
N ASP A 34 -23.35 -38.44 10.38
CA ASP A 34 -22.06 -39.05 10.07
C ASP A 34 -21.40 -38.58 8.75
N VAL A 35 -20.59 -37.54 8.86
CA VAL A 35 -19.46 -37.29 7.96
C VAL A 35 -18.24 -37.25 8.86
N THR A 36 -17.62 -38.40 9.10
CA THR A 36 -16.31 -38.46 9.75
C THR A 36 -15.30 -37.73 8.84
N PRO A 37 -14.67 -36.64 9.29
CA PRO A 37 -13.55 -36.05 8.57
C PRO A 37 -12.42 -37.09 8.49
N PRO A 38 -11.67 -37.19 7.38
CA PRO A 38 -10.49 -38.04 7.34
C PRO A 38 -9.54 -37.67 8.48
N PRO A 39 -8.81 -38.64 9.06
CA PRO A 39 -7.89 -38.41 10.16
C PRO A 39 -6.71 -37.62 9.60
N ASN A 40 -6.82 -36.28 9.63
CA ASN A 40 -5.82 -35.22 9.46
C ASN A 40 -6.44 -33.83 9.20
N SER A 41 -7.76 -33.63 9.36
CA SER A 41 -8.35 -32.29 9.31
C SER A 41 -8.01 -31.47 10.55
N GLN A 42 -6.86 -30.80 10.55
CA GLN A 42 -6.64 -29.67 11.44
C GLN A 42 -7.42 -28.47 10.89
N SER A 43 -8.56 -28.17 11.52
CA SER A 43 -9.22 -26.88 11.37
C SER A 43 -8.34 -25.81 12.00
N PHE A 44 -7.60 -25.07 11.17
CA PHE A 44 -6.92 -23.86 11.62
C PHE A 44 -7.90 -22.69 11.65
N VAL A 45 -7.92 -22.03 12.80
CA VAL A 45 -8.54 -20.72 13.03
C VAL A 45 -7.93 -19.75 12.02
N ALA A 46 -8.78 -19.02 11.30
CA ALA A 46 -8.36 -17.98 10.35
C ALA A 46 -7.45 -16.95 11.04
N GLN A 47 -6.14 -17.06 10.81
CA GLN A 47 -5.22 -15.97 11.10
C GLN A 47 -5.36 -14.93 9.99
N GLN A 48 -5.69 -13.72 10.40
CA GLN A 48 -5.83 -12.54 9.55
C GLN A 48 -4.56 -12.38 8.68
N SER A 49 -4.73 -12.48 7.36
CA SER A 49 -3.65 -12.29 6.41
C SER A 49 -3.23 -10.81 6.33
N PRO A 50 -1.93 -10.51 6.21
CA PRO A 50 -1.45 -9.16 5.91
C PRO A 50 -1.88 -8.76 4.49
N ALA A 51 -2.33 -7.50 4.38
CA ALA A 51 -2.93 -6.93 3.18
C ALA A 51 -1.99 -6.92 1.96
N ALA A 52 -2.56 -7.25 0.79
CA ALA A 52 -1.97 -7.13 -0.54
C ALA A 52 -1.38 -5.72 -0.80
N THR A 53 -0.07 -5.64 -1.03
CA THR A 53 0.61 -4.43 -1.52
C THR A 53 0.59 -4.40 -3.04
N SER A 54 -0.47 -3.77 -3.58
CA SER A 54 -0.46 -3.03 -4.85
C SER A 54 0.84 -2.23 -4.96
N GLU A 55 1.45 -2.15 -6.15
CA GLU A 55 2.61 -1.28 -6.39
C GLU A 55 2.37 0.09 -5.75
N VAL A 56 3.26 0.46 -4.85
CA VAL A 56 3.18 1.70 -4.12
C VAL A 56 3.74 2.78 -5.04
N LEU A 57 2.84 3.59 -5.62
CA LEU A 57 3.20 4.85 -6.24
C LEU A 57 3.64 5.82 -5.15
N TYR A 58 4.94 6.00 -4.97
CA TYR A 58 5.49 7.02 -4.07
C TYR A 58 5.34 8.41 -4.70
N PRO A 59 5.07 9.46 -3.90
CA PRO A 59 4.76 10.76 -4.45
C PRO A 59 6.01 11.34 -5.11
N THR A 60 5.97 11.72 -6.39
CA THR A 60 7.12 12.29 -7.11
C THR A 60 7.57 13.65 -6.57
N VAL A 61 6.75 14.28 -5.74
CA VAL A 61 6.96 15.58 -5.08
C VAL A 61 6.46 15.51 -3.63
N PRO A 62 7.06 16.25 -2.67
CA PRO A 62 6.59 16.29 -1.28
C PRO A 62 5.10 16.61 -1.17
N PRO A 63 4.27 15.80 -0.49
CA PRO A 63 2.83 16.06 -0.35
C PRO A 63 2.53 17.35 0.44
N ASN A 64 1.42 18.02 0.14
CA ASN A 64 1.02 19.28 0.75
C ASN A 64 -0.21 19.09 1.65
N PRO A 65 -0.04 19.13 2.98
CA PRO A 65 -1.15 18.93 3.91
C PRO A 65 -2.19 20.07 3.86
N GLN A 66 -1.83 21.28 3.42
CA GLN A 66 -2.80 22.37 3.30
C GLN A 66 -3.79 22.12 2.15
N ARG A 67 -3.33 21.60 1.00
CA ARG A 67 -4.23 21.14 -0.07
C ARG A 67 -5.04 19.92 0.39
N GLY A 68 -4.41 19.02 1.14
CA GLY A 68 -5.07 17.85 1.72
C GLY A 68 -6.21 18.20 2.69
N ALA A 69 -6.12 19.32 3.39
CA ALA A 69 -7.13 19.76 4.35
C ALA A 69 -8.50 20.00 3.69
N GLN A 70 -8.50 20.60 2.49
CA GLN A 70 -9.74 20.85 1.73
C GLN A 70 -10.39 19.53 1.31
N ILE A 71 -9.60 18.62 0.76
CA ILE A 71 -10.05 17.29 0.35
C ILE A 71 -10.59 16.51 1.57
N TYR A 72 -9.91 16.57 2.70
CA TYR A 72 -10.32 15.88 3.91
C TYR A 72 -11.66 16.40 4.44
N ALA A 73 -11.83 17.73 4.51
CA ALA A 73 -13.07 18.35 4.94
C ALA A 73 -14.24 17.90 4.07
N GLU A 74 -14.06 17.92 2.74
CA GLU A 74 -15.11 17.59 1.77
C GLU A 74 -15.43 16.08 1.68
N LYS A 75 -14.42 15.20 1.83
CA LYS A 75 -14.55 13.78 1.46
C LYS A 75 -14.30 12.79 2.61
N CYS A 76 -13.77 13.23 3.75
CA CYS A 76 -13.30 12.33 4.82
C CYS A 76 -13.87 12.65 6.21
N ALA A 77 -14.06 13.93 6.53
CA ALA A 77 -14.51 14.39 7.85
C ALA A 77 -15.87 13.81 8.27
N ALA A 78 -16.67 13.35 7.31
CA ALA A 78 -17.93 12.65 7.50
C ALA A 78 -17.91 11.52 8.52
N CYS A 79 -16.96 10.64 8.29
CA CYS A 79 -16.81 9.41 9.01
C CYS A 79 -15.66 9.59 9.99
N HIS A 80 -14.56 10.21 9.56
CA HIS A 80 -13.36 10.32 10.39
C HIS A 80 -13.43 11.49 11.39
N GLY A 81 -14.38 12.42 11.26
CA GLY A 81 -14.49 13.62 12.09
C GLY A 81 -13.48 14.70 11.71
N GLU A 82 -13.76 15.97 12.04
CA GLU A 82 -12.88 17.11 11.72
C GLU A 82 -11.47 16.94 12.30
N ARG A 83 -11.37 16.32 13.49
CA ARG A 83 -10.11 16.04 14.16
C ARG A 83 -9.56 14.64 13.87
N GLY A 84 -10.20 13.89 12.99
CA GLY A 84 -9.81 12.51 12.70
C GLY A 84 -10.10 11.54 13.84
N MET A 85 -10.99 11.83 14.80
CA MET A 85 -11.22 10.96 15.96
C MET A 85 -12.21 9.81 15.69
N GLY A 86 -12.63 9.61 14.44
CA GLY A 86 -13.62 8.59 14.08
C GLY A 86 -15.02 8.91 14.62
N ASP A 87 -15.27 10.18 14.92
CA ASP A 87 -16.48 10.72 15.55
C ASP A 87 -17.29 11.63 14.61
N GLY A 88 -17.05 11.50 13.30
CA GLY A 88 -17.82 12.23 12.30
C GLY A 88 -19.31 11.88 12.39
N ALA A 89 -20.18 12.78 11.91
CA ALA A 89 -21.63 12.63 12.03
C ALA A 89 -22.15 11.27 11.50
N GLN A 90 -21.48 10.70 10.50
CA GLN A 90 -21.82 9.41 9.90
C GLN A 90 -21.21 8.21 10.62
N ALA A 91 -20.18 8.39 11.46
CA ALA A 91 -19.53 7.30 12.17
C ALA A 91 -20.50 6.52 13.07
N SER A 92 -21.46 7.22 13.68
CA SER A 92 -22.49 6.63 14.55
C SER A 92 -23.47 5.71 13.82
N GLN A 93 -23.56 5.82 12.49
CA GLN A 93 -24.48 5.05 11.65
C GLN A 93 -23.84 3.75 11.13
N LEU A 94 -22.53 3.59 11.31
CA LEU A 94 -21.80 2.41 10.86
C LEU A 94 -21.77 1.33 11.95
N THR A 95 -21.99 0.08 11.55
CA THR A 95 -21.80 -1.09 12.43
C THR A 95 -20.34 -1.39 12.74
N VAL A 96 -19.43 -0.70 12.06
CA VAL A 96 -17.98 -0.87 12.16
C VAL A 96 -17.37 0.45 12.65
N PRO A 97 -16.53 0.45 13.69
CA PRO A 97 -15.93 1.67 14.19
C PRO A 97 -15.00 2.29 13.15
N VAL A 98 -15.13 3.60 12.96
CA VAL A 98 -14.23 4.38 12.11
C VAL A 98 -12.89 4.57 12.84
N PRO A 99 -11.74 4.32 12.19
CA PRO A 99 -10.44 4.49 12.82
C PRO A 99 -10.20 5.96 13.24
N PRO A 100 -9.70 6.21 14.48
CA PRO A 100 -9.32 7.53 14.93
C PRO A 100 -7.94 7.92 14.34
N LEU A 101 -7.93 8.41 13.10
CA LEU A 101 -6.74 8.90 12.39
C LEU A 101 -5.98 10.00 13.15
N GLY A 102 -6.67 10.83 13.91
CA GLY A 102 -6.10 11.87 14.76
C GLY A 102 -5.55 11.37 16.10
N ASP A 103 -5.74 10.08 16.42
CA ASP A 103 -5.14 9.49 17.60
C ASP A 103 -3.67 9.14 17.34
N LEU A 104 -2.78 9.73 18.14
CA LEU A 104 -1.33 9.54 18.00
C LEU A 104 -0.92 8.07 18.18
N SER A 105 -1.61 7.28 19.02
CA SER A 105 -1.25 5.87 19.24
C SER A 105 -1.51 5.01 18.00
N LEU A 106 -2.59 5.31 17.26
CA LEU A 106 -2.87 4.69 15.97
C LEU A 106 -1.87 5.16 14.91
N ALA A 107 -1.67 6.47 14.79
CA ALA A 107 -0.80 7.05 13.76
C ALA A 107 0.68 6.69 13.93
N GLN A 108 1.12 6.38 15.16
CA GLN A 108 2.49 5.93 15.43
C GLN A 108 2.89 4.69 14.64
N GLY A 109 1.96 3.72 14.51
CA GLY A 109 2.16 2.51 13.73
C GLY A 109 1.86 2.66 12.24
N ALA A 110 1.28 3.78 11.82
CA ALA A 110 0.85 4.00 10.45
C ALA A 110 2.02 4.36 9.52
N ARG A 111 2.06 3.71 8.35
CA ARG A 111 2.92 4.13 7.24
C ARG A 111 2.10 4.95 6.23
N PRO A 112 2.60 6.11 5.75
CA PRO A 112 1.89 6.94 4.77
C PRO A 112 1.48 6.16 3.51
N VAL A 113 2.36 5.28 3.02
CA VAL A 113 2.06 4.35 1.92
C VAL A 113 0.82 3.49 2.15
N GLU A 114 0.64 2.97 3.37
CA GLU A 114 -0.48 2.09 3.68
C GLU A 114 -1.77 2.88 3.69
N TRP A 115 -1.76 4.10 4.22
CA TRP A 115 -2.89 5.01 4.19
C TRP A 115 -3.23 5.45 2.77
N TYR A 116 -2.23 5.75 1.93
CA TYR A 116 -2.43 6.01 0.51
C TYR A 116 -3.12 4.86 -0.21
N ARG A 117 -2.70 3.62 0.05
CA ARG A 117 -3.32 2.41 -0.53
C ARG A 117 -4.77 2.24 -0.07
N ILE A 118 -5.06 2.53 1.20
CA ILE A 118 -6.41 2.47 1.76
C ILE A 118 -7.29 3.55 1.12
N VAL A 119 -6.81 4.79 0.98
CA VAL A 119 -7.53 5.86 0.28
C VAL A 119 -7.78 5.49 -1.20
N THR A 120 -6.77 4.91 -1.87
CA THR A 120 -6.86 4.58 -3.30
C THR A 120 -7.85 3.45 -3.59
N ASN A 121 -7.85 2.39 -2.77
CA ASN A 121 -8.64 1.19 -3.03
C ASN A 121 -9.93 1.14 -2.23
N GLY A 122 -10.05 1.98 -1.20
CA GLY A 122 -11.11 1.88 -0.22
C GLY A 122 -11.05 0.57 0.56
N ASN A 123 -12.08 0.37 1.37
CA ASN A 123 -12.47 -0.88 1.98
C ASN A 123 -14.00 -0.90 2.06
N ILE A 124 -14.65 -1.39 0.99
CA ILE A 124 -16.12 -1.42 0.89
C ILE A 124 -16.75 -2.27 2.00
N GLU A 125 -16.10 -3.34 2.43
CA GLU A 125 -16.57 -4.17 3.55
C GLU A 125 -16.60 -3.40 4.88
N ARG A 126 -15.88 -2.27 4.97
CA ARG A 126 -15.86 -1.35 6.11
C ARG A 126 -16.40 0.03 5.76
N PHE A 127 -17.20 0.14 4.71
CA PHE A 127 -17.86 1.38 4.27
C PHE A 127 -16.92 2.53 3.90
N MET A 128 -15.66 2.22 3.59
CA MET A 128 -14.72 3.20 3.06
C MET A 128 -14.68 3.06 1.53
N PRO A 129 -15.18 4.04 0.76
CA PRO A 129 -15.14 3.98 -0.70
C PRO A 129 -13.71 4.14 -1.24
N PRO A 130 -13.43 3.67 -2.48
CA PRO A 130 -12.20 4.02 -3.18
C PRO A 130 -12.25 5.48 -3.65
N PHE A 131 -11.16 6.23 -3.47
CA PHE A 131 -11.06 7.63 -3.93
C PHE A 131 -10.20 7.75 -5.20
N ARG A 132 -10.50 6.94 -6.22
CA ARG A 132 -9.76 6.93 -7.49
C ARG A 132 -10.06 8.14 -8.39
N SER A 133 -11.10 8.89 -8.10
CA SER A 133 -11.41 10.18 -8.75
C SER A 133 -10.35 11.26 -8.46
N LEU A 134 -9.74 11.20 -7.28
CA LEU A 134 -8.63 12.06 -6.90
C LEU A 134 -7.43 11.61 -7.71
N ASP A 135 -6.67 12.55 -8.25
CA ASP A 135 -5.38 12.20 -8.84
C ASP A 135 -4.40 11.69 -7.77
N GLU A 136 -3.27 11.14 -8.20
CA GLU A 136 -2.24 10.61 -7.29
C GLU A 136 -1.76 11.66 -6.28
N ARG A 137 -1.59 12.92 -6.72
CA ARG A 137 -1.07 14.01 -5.90
C ARG A 137 -2.07 14.37 -4.80
N GLN A 138 -3.34 14.49 -5.15
CA GLN A 138 -4.45 14.76 -4.24
C GLN A 138 -4.60 13.68 -3.17
N ARG A 139 -4.46 12.40 -3.55
CA ARG A 139 -4.47 11.29 -2.58
C ARG A 139 -3.29 11.35 -1.61
N TRP A 140 -2.10 11.73 -2.08
CA TRP A 140 -0.94 11.93 -1.21
C TRP A 140 -1.09 13.15 -0.29
N ASP A 141 -1.66 14.25 -0.79
CA ASP A 141 -1.92 15.47 -0.01
C ASP A 141 -2.90 15.20 1.14
N VAL A 142 -4.01 14.49 0.89
CA VAL A 142 -5.00 14.15 1.94
C VAL A 142 -4.43 13.18 2.97
N VAL A 143 -3.56 12.24 2.57
CA VAL A 143 -2.84 11.36 3.52
C VAL A 143 -1.90 12.17 4.41
N ALA A 144 -1.17 13.14 3.86
CA ALA A 144 -0.30 14.01 4.63
C ALA A 144 -1.09 14.86 5.64
N TYR A 145 -2.25 15.39 5.23
CA TYR A 145 -3.15 16.09 6.14
C TYR A 145 -3.69 15.18 7.25
N ALA A 146 -4.22 14.00 6.90
CA ALA A 146 -4.75 13.05 7.87
C ALA A 146 -3.70 12.64 8.91
N LEU A 147 -2.45 12.43 8.48
CA LEU A 147 -1.35 12.15 9.40
C LEU A 147 -1.06 13.33 10.32
N SER A 148 -1.13 14.56 9.81
CA SER A 148 -0.88 15.77 10.60
C SER A 148 -1.90 15.98 11.73
N LEU A 149 -3.13 15.46 11.59
CA LEU A 149 -4.15 15.50 12.65
C LEU A 149 -3.69 14.80 13.94
N SER A 150 -2.82 13.79 13.80
CA SER A 150 -2.30 13.00 14.92
C SER A 150 -1.07 13.61 15.62
N LEU A 151 -0.51 14.70 15.09
CA LEU A 151 0.75 15.27 15.54
C LEU A 151 0.50 16.56 16.34
N PRO A 152 0.46 16.50 17.68
CA PRO A 152 0.19 17.68 18.49
C PRO A 152 1.37 18.66 18.44
N GLN A 153 1.08 19.95 18.54
CA GLN A 153 2.05 21.03 18.29
C GLN A 153 3.19 21.08 19.31
N ASP A 154 2.94 20.68 20.55
CA ASP A 154 3.95 20.56 21.60
C ASP A 154 4.99 19.47 21.27
N LEU A 155 4.52 18.32 20.75
CA LEU A 155 5.38 17.25 20.27
C LEU A 155 6.24 17.71 19.08
N LEU A 156 5.65 18.43 18.12
CA LEU A 156 6.37 18.96 16.96
C LEU A 156 7.40 20.03 17.35
N THR A 157 7.07 20.89 18.32
CA THR A 157 7.97 21.94 18.81
C THR A 157 9.17 21.32 19.52
N GLN A 158 8.94 20.35 20.42
CA GLN A 158 10.01 19.60 21.06
C GLN A 158 10.89 18.87 20.03
N GLY A 159 10.28 18.26 19.01
CA GLY A 159 10.99 17.59 17.93
C GLY A 159 11.86 18.56 17.12
N ALA A 160 11.35 19.76 16.81
CA ALA A 160 12.06 20.79 16.07
C ALA A 160 13.33 21.27 16.80
N GLU A 161 13.22 21.55 18.11
CA GLU A 161 14.34 21.98 18.93
C GLU A 161 15.44 20.90 19.00
N LEU A 162 15.05 19.64 19.22
CA LEU A 162 15.98 18.52 19.24
C LEU A 162 16.62 18.29 17.87
N TYR A 163 15.84 18.44 16.80
CA TYR A 163 16.30 18.28 15.43
C TYR A 163 17.39 19.30 15.08
N GLN A 164 17.15 20.56 15.45
CA GLN A 164 18.12 21.66 15.27
C GLN A 164 19.42 21.37 16.03
N GLN A 165 19.35 20.80 17.23
CA GLN A 165 20.52 20.54 18.06
C GLN A 165 21.32 19.31 17.61
N LYS A 166 20.64 18.26 17.13
CA LYS A 166 21.24 16.92 16.98
C LYS A 166 21.27 16.39 15.55
N CYS A 167 20.38 16.85 14.67
CA CYS A 167 20.10 16.16 13.40
C CYS A 167 20.42 17.00 12.16
N GLN A 168 20.15 18.32 12.20
CA GLN A 168 20.26 19.19 11.03
C GLN A 168 21.66 19.25 10.41
N ASN A 169 22.71 19.01 11.20
CA ASN A 169 24.09 19.08 10.72
C ASN A 169 24.39 18.03 9.64
N CYS A 170 23.68 16.91 9.64
CA CYS A 170 23.82 15.86 8.64
C CYS A 170 22.60 15.80 7.70
N HIS A 171 21.39 15.92 8.25
CA HIS A 171 20.14 15.80 7.49
C HIS A 171 19.66 17.11 6.86
N GLY A 172 20.34 18.22 7.13
CA GLY A 172 19.97 19.56 6.66
C GLY A 172 18.86 20.20 7.50
N VAL A 173 18.77 21.53 7.47
CA VAL A 173 17.77 22.31 8.23
C VAL A 173 16.33 21.96 7.87
N ASP A 174 16.14 21.56 6.62
CA ASP A 174 14.87 21.32 5.95
C ASP A 174 14.71 19.85 5.54
N GLY A 175 15.59 18.96 6.01
CA GLY A 175 15.57 17.56 5.62
C GLY A 175 16.04 17.27 4.19
N GLN A 176 16.78 18.20 3.58
CA GLN A 176 17.36 18.06 2.24
C GLN A 176 18.50 17.04 2.19
N GLY A 177 19.06 16.65 3.35
CA GLY A 177 20.18 15.72 3.44
C GLY A 177 21.53 16.33 3.10
N SER A 178 22.54 15.48 3.07
CA SER A 178 23.91 15.79 2.68
C SER A 178 24.57 14.56 2.04
N ALA A 179 25.81 14.69 1.60
CA ALA A 179 26.59 13.53 1.14
C ALA A 179 26.76 12.44 2.24
N GLN A 180 26.59 12.80 3.52
CA GLN A 180 26.83 11.91 4.65
C GLN A 180 25.55 11.32 5.25
N ALA A 181 24.39 11.92 4.97
CA ALA A 181 23.09 11.46 5.48
C ALA A 181 21.94 11.75 4.50
N PRO A 182 20.95 10.85 4.39
CA PRO A 182 19.88 10.98 3.42
C PRO A 182 18.97 12.18 3.71
N GLY A 183 18.50 12.82 2.64
CA GLY A 183 17.36 13.73 2.67
C GLY A 183 16.03 12.98 2.47
N TRP A 184 14.92 13.69 2.68
CA TRP A 184 13.56 13.15 2.54
C TRP A 184 12.73 13.86 1.50
N ARG A 185 13.21 15.01 1.00
CA ARG A 185 12.50 15.82 -0.01
C ARG A 185 12.72 15.33 -1.43
N ASP A 186 13.95 14.91 -1.74
CA ASP A 186 14.32 14.39 -3.07
C ASP A 186 13.97 12.90 -3.24
N ASP A 187 13.86 12.17 -2.12
CA ASP A 187 13.47 10.76 -2.08
C ASP A 187 12.31 10.58 -1.08
N THR A 188 11.13 10.99 -1.54
CA THR A 188 9.86 10.95 -0.80
C THR A 188 9.46 9.55 -0.36
N SER A 189 9.99 8.51 -1.02
CA SER A 189 9.70 7.10 -0.68
C SER A 189 10.19 6.74 0.72
N ARG A 190 11.24 7.39 1.21
CA ARG A 190 11.92 7.03 2.47
C ARG A 190 11.01 7.14 3.68
N LEU A 191 10.48 8.33 3.93
CA LEU A 191 9.60 8.53 5.09
C LEU A 191 8.17 8.06 4.81
N ALA A 192 7.76 8.02 3.54
CA ALA A 192 6.48 7.44 3.15
C ALA A 192 6.38 5.94 3.47
N SER A 193 7.51 5.23 3.49
CA SER A 193 7.59 3.78 3.77
C SER A 193 7.77 3.42 5.24
N LEU A 194 7.91 4.40 6.13
CA LEU A 194 8.20 4.15 7.54
C LEU A 194 7.04 4.62 8.42
N SER A 195 6.84 3.95 9.54
CA SER A 195 5.98 4.40 10.64
C SER A 195 6.78 5.27 11.61
N LEU A 196 6.11 6.00 12.52
CA LEU A 196 6.83 6.78 13.54
C LEU A 196 7.59 5.85 14.50
N VAL A 197 7.06 4.66 14.79
CA VAL A 197 7.75 3.64 15.59
C VAL A 197 9.05 3.18 14.92
N GLU A 198 9.03 2.97 13.60
CA GLU A 198 10.23 2.59 12.87
C GLU A 198 11.26 3.72 12.79
N MET A 199 10.80 4.95 12.59
CA MET A 199 11.65 6.15 12.62
C MET A 199 12.27 6.34 14.01
N ALA A 200 11.49 6.24 15.08
CA ALA A 200 11.94 6.29 16.45
C ALA A 200 12.98 5.21 16.73
N SER A 201 12.75 3.97 16.26
CA SER A 201 13.72 2.90 16.40
C SER A 201 15.04 3.18 15.67
N ILE A 202 15.03 3.85 14.52
CA ILE A 202 16.24 4.23 13.79
C ILE A 202 17.01 5.30 14.58
N ILE A 203 16.31 6.30 15.11
CA ILE A 203 16.91 7.35 15.95
C ILE A 203 17.52 6.74 17.22
N GLN A 204 16.80 5.81 17.86
CA GLN A 204 17.25 5.16 19.09
C GLN A 204 18.51 4.31 18.85
N ARG A 205 18.52 3.46 17.82
CA ARG A 205 19.60 2.47 17.59
C ARG A 205 20.70 2.95 16.65
N GLY A 206 20.50 4.04 15.93
CA GLY A 206 21.37 4.48 14.84
C GLY A 206 21.27 3.56 13.62
N LYS A 207 21.81 4.01 12.49
CA LYS A 207 21.86 3.24 11.24
C LYS A 207 22.99 3.73 10.34
N GLY A 208 23.96 2.85 10.05
CA GLY A 208 25.12 3.22 9.23
C GLY A 208 25.93 4.34 9.90
N ASN A 209 26.08 5.47 9.21
CA ASN A 209 26.77 6.66 9.73
C ASN A 209 25.90 7.48 10.71
N MET A 210 24.61 7.20 10.83
CA MET A 210 23.74 7.86 11.79
C MET A 210 23.97 7.28 13.19
N PRO A 211 24.40 8.09 14.18
CA PRO A 211 24.66 7.61 15.53
C PRO A 211 23.38 7.17 16.24
N ALA A 212 23.54 6.33 17.26
CA ALA A 212 22.46 5.94 18.16
C ALA A 212 22.24 7.01 19.23
N PHE A 213 20.99 7.36 19.51
CA PHE A 213 20.64 8.31 20.57
C PHE A 213 20.05 7.65 21.82
N ALA A 214 20.05 6.31 21.88
CA ALA A 214 19.70 5.57 23.09
C ALA A 214 20.58 6.00 24.27
N GLY A 215 19.94 6.38 25.38
CA GLY A 215 20.62 6.82 26.60
C GLY A 215 20.96 8.31 26.64
N GLU A 216 20.94 9.02 25.51
CA GLU A 216 21.00 10.49 25.46
C GLU A 216 19.60 11.11 25.44
N LEU A 217 18.66 10.47 24.75
CA LEU A 217 17.27 10.89 24.62
C LEU A 217 16.33 9.84 25.22
N ASN A 218 15.24 10.29 25.84
CA ASN A 218 14.17 9.42 26.29
C ASN A 218 13.17 9.10 25.16
N ASP A 219 12.29 8.12 25.39
CA ASP A 219 11.37 7.64 24.35
C ASP A 219 10.42 8.73 23.82
N SER A 220 9.97 9.65 24.68
CA SER A 220 9.13 10.79 24.27
C SER A 220 9.89 11.74 23.34
N GLN A 221 11.15 12.04 23.64
CA GLN A 221 12.00 12.90 22.81
C GLN A 221 12.34 12.24 21.47
N ILE A 222 12.56 10.92 21.48
CA ILE A 222 12.80 10.14 20.26
C ILE A 222 11.54 10.12 19.38
N LEU A 223 10.37 9.95 19.97
CA LEU A 223 9.09 10.05 19.26
C LEU A 223 8.86 11.47 18.71
N ALA A 224 9.18 12.51 19.47
CA ALA A 224 9.08 13.91 19.02
C ALA A 224 9.96 14.16 17.79
N LEU A 225 11.20 13.67 17.80
CA LEU A 225 12.10 13.73 16.63
C LEU A 225 11.54 12.98 15.43
N ALA A 226 10.97 11.78 15.63
CA ALA A 226 10.34 11.02 14.56
C ALA A 226 9.14 11.75 13.96
N ALA A 227 8.27 12.30 14.81
CA ALA A 227 7.09 13.09 14.41
C ALA A 227 7.50 14.34 13.63
N TYR A 228 8.46 15.12 14.14
CA TYR A 228 8.94 16.31 13.44
C TYR A 228 9.60 15.97 12.10
N SER A 229 10.45 14.94 12.07
CA SER A 229 11.09 14.48 10.82
C SER A 229 10.06 14.08 9.76
N ARG A 230 8.90 13.51 10.16
CA ARG A 230 7.80 13.22 9.22
C ARG A 230 7.29 14.49 8.55
N THR A 231 7.12 15.57 9.30
CA THR A 231 6.61 16.84 8.73
C THR A 231 7.57 17.46 7.71
N LEU A 232 8.87 17.18 7.83
CA LEU A 232 9.88 17.64 6.86
C LEU A 232 9.81 16.91 5.51
N SER A 233 9.11 15.77 5.43
CA SER A 233 8.79 15.11 4.14
C SER A 233 7.61 15.74 3.39
N PHE A 234 6.93 16.71 4.00
CA PHE A 234 5.83 17.43 3.37
C PHE A 234 6.31 18.75 2.75
N GLU A 235 5.54 19.25 1.79
CA GLU A 235 5.70 20.59 1.24
C GLU A 235 5.37 21.61 2.34
N THR A 236 6.40 22.24 2.90
CA THR A 236 6.23 23.40 3.78
C THR A 236 6.19 24.65 2.92
N SER A 237 5.01 25.25 2.76
CA SER A 237 4.95 26.65 2.31
C SER A 237 5.58 27.53 3.40
N PRO A 238 6.39 28.55 3.06
CA PRO A 238 6.98 29.45 4.05
C PRO A 238 5.91 30.37 4.66
N ALA A 239 5.14 29.84 5.62
CA ALA A 239 4.45 30.56 6.70
C ALA A 239 3.61 29.56 7.49
N VAL A 240 4.21 28.90 8.48
CA VAL A 240 3.44 28.55 9.69
C VAL A 240 3.28 29.86 10.47
N GLN A 241 2.34 30.68 10.00
CA GLN A 241 1.61 31.56 10.90
C GLN A 241 0.29 30.88 11.17
N THR A 242 0.18 30.39 12.40
CA THR A 242 -1.03 30.11 13.14
C THR A 242 -2.26 30.86 12.59
N PRO A 243 -3.35 30.20 12.17
CA PRO A 243 -4.66 30.80 12.36
C PRO A 243 -4.85 30.88 13.87
N ALA A 244 -4.88 32.10 14.39
CA ALA A 244 -5.15 32.38 15.79
C ALA A 244 -6.41 31.64 16.25
N LEU A 245 -6.22 30.55 16.99
CA LEU A 245 -7.20 30.04 17.94
C LEU A 245 -7.12 30.92 19.18
N GLU A 246 -7.61 32.16 19.08
CA GLU A 246 -7.86 32.96 20.27
C GLU A 246 -9.10 33.84 20.05
N GLN A 247 -10.03 33.72 20.99
CA GLN A 247 -11.23 34.52 21.21
C GLN A 247 -12.52 34.13 20.47
N ILE A 248 -13.15 33.06 20.94
CA ILE A 248 -14.59 33.15 21.23
C ILE A 248 -14.79 32.83 22.72
N VAL A 249 -14.99 33.89 23.50
CA VAL A 249 -15.39 33.84 24.92
C VAL A 249 -16.92 33.64 24.97
N PRO A 250 -17.48 32.92 25.96
CA PRO A 250 -18.91 32.64 26.01
C PRO A 250 -19.74 33.88 26.41
N GLY A 251 -20.75 34.18 25.59
CA GLY A 251 -22.04 34.76 25.97
C GLY A 251 -22.11 36.18 26.54
N THR A 252 -22.69 37.09 25.76
CA THR A 252 -23.77 38.00 26.24
C THR A 252 -24.70 38.32 25.09
N ALA A 253 -25.99 38.18 25.37
CA ALA A 253 -27.10 38.48 24.49
C ALA A 253 -27.06 39.91 23.95
N ASP A 254 -27.39 40.07 22.67
CA ASP A 254 -28.30 41.15 22.29
C ASP A 254 -29.19 40.73 21.11
N GLN A 255 -30.44 41.17 21.23
CA GLN A 255 -31.58 40.74 20.44
C GLN A 255 -31.60 41.35 19.03
N ASN A 256 -32.42 40.72 18.18
CA ASN A 256 -32.89 41.16 16.87
C ASN A 256 -31.90 41.00 15.70
N GLN A 257 -32.05 39.91 14.95
CA GLN A 257 -32.87 39.97 13.73
C GLN A 257 -33.14 38.56 13.18
N SER A 258 -34.42 38.20 13.21
CA SER A 258 -35.13 37.25 12.33
C SER A 258 -34.43 35.93 11.99
N GLU A 259 -34.80 34.93 12.79
CA GLU A 259 -35.05 33.56 12.36
C GLU A 259 -35.65 33.51 10.95
N GLN A 260 -34.86 33.09 9.97
CA GLN A 260 -35.36 32.19 8.94
C GLN A 260 -34.83 30.81 9.27
N SER A 261 -35.55 30.17 10.20
CA SER A 261 -35.55 28.72 10.37
C SER A 261 -35.97 28.11 9.04
N GLN A 262 -35.00 27.77 8.18
CA GLN A 262 -35.27 26.83 7.10
C GLN A 262 -35.56 25.49 7.77
N SER A 263 -36.82 25.11 7.71
CA SER A 263 -37.32 23.82 8.15
C SER A 263 -36.50 22.71 7.52
N ALA A 264 -36.14 21.72 8.33
CA ALA A 264 -35.62 20.43 7.90
C ALA A 264 -36.70 19.63 7.14
N SER A 265 -37.07 20.14 5.98
CA SER A 265 -38.02 19.56 5.03
C SER A 265 -37.49 19.82 3.63
N ASP A 266 -36.98 18.76 2.99
CA ASP A 266 -36.64 18.65 1.58
C ASP A 266 -35.49 19.53 1.05
N LEU A 267 -34.25 19.25 1.49
CA LEU A 267 -33.04 19.67 0.74
C LEU A 267 -32.89 18.78 -0.49
N ARG A 268 -33.64 19.14 -1.54
CA ARG A 268 -33.59 18.53 -2.86
C ARG A 268 -32.59 19.27 -3.74
N VAL A 269 -31.60 18.55 -4.26
CA VAL A 269 -30.58 19.11 -5.17
C VAL A 269 -30.43 18.23 -6.41
N ALA A 270 -29.85 18.81 -7.46
CA ALA A 270 -29.50 18.04 -8.63
C ALA A 270 -28.17 17.32 -8.40
N ILE A 271 -28.13 16.01 -8.67
CA ILE A 271 -26.89 15.25 -8.83
C ILE A 271 -26.67 15.07 -10.32
N GLN A 272 -25.51 15.47 -10.84
CA GLN A 272 -25.16 15.30 -12.23
C GLN A 272 -23.76 14.74 -12.36
N GLY A 273 -23.41 14.32 -13.57
CA GLY A 273 -22.09 13.86 -13.86
C GLY A 273 -21.91 13.59 -15.33
N LYS A 274 -20.67 13.28 -15.69
CA LYS A 274 -20.31 12.89 -17.04
C LYS A 274 -19.71 11.48 -17.02
N VAL A 275 -20.25 10.61 -17.85
CA VAL A 275 -19.62 9.36 -18.21
C VAL A 275 -18.48 9.66 -19.17
N ILE A 276 -17.30 9.11 -18.87
CA ILE A 276 -16.09 9.30 -19.68
C ILE A 276 -15.58 7.92 -20.08
N ASN A 277 -15.37 7.70 -21.38
CA ASN A 277 -14.70 6.50 -21.85
C ASN A 277 -13.18 6.67 -21.72
N GLY A 278 -12.59 6.08 -20.68
CA GLY A 278 -11.15 6.08 -20.42
C GLY A 278 -10.32 5.34 -21.47
N SER A 279 -10.95 4.54 -22.33
CA SER A 279 -10.29 3.82 -23.43
C SER A 279 -10.06 4.65 -24.68
N GLY A 280 -10.66 5.84 -24.78
CA GLY A 280 -10.56 6.71 -25.94
C GLY A 280 -11.47 6.28 -27.09
N GLY A 281 -12.78 6.51 -26.93
CA GLY A 281 -13.81 6.20 -27.93
C GLY A 281 -15.15 6.86 -27.59
N PRO A 282 -16.11 6.90 -28.54
CA PRO A 282 -17.45 7.41 -28.26
C PRO A 282 -18.19 6.48 -27.29
N LEU A 283 -19.05 7.06 -26.44
CA LEU A 283 -19.98 6.27 -25.62
C LEU A 283 -21.11 5.73 -26.50
N PRO A 284 -21.58 4.49 -26.31
CA PRO A 284 -22.76 4.01 -26.99
C PRO A 284 -24.01 4.76 -26.50
N ALA A 285 -25.01 4.85 -27.38
CA ALA A 285 -26.31 5.41 -27.04
C ALA A 285 -27.08 4.46 -26.11
N GLY A 286 -27.92 5.02 -25.24
CA GLY A 286 -28.79 4.26 -24.34
C GLY A 286 -28.09 3.70 -23.11
N LEU A 287 -26.98 4.28 -22.68
CA LEU A 287 -26.41 3.99 -21.36
C LEU A 287 -27.35 4.53 -20.27
N THR A 288 -27.43 3.80 -19.18
CA THR A 288 -28.21 4.19 -18.00
C THR A 288 -27.25 4.37 -16.84
N ALA A 289 -27.35 5.53 -16.18
CA ALA A 289 -26.71 5.80 -14.91
C ALA A 289 -27.72 5.48 -13.79
N GLU A 290 -27.31 4.64 -12.86
CA GLU A 290 -28.10 4.27 -11.68
C GLU A 290 -27.52 4.99 -10.46
N LEU A 291 -28.32 5.85 -9.84
CA LEU A 291 -28.00 6.49 -8.57
C LEU A 291 -28.57 5.65 -7.44
N ALA A 292 -27.70 5.09 -6.61
CA ALA A 292 -28.08 4.36 -5.40
C ALA A 292 -27.72 5.17 -4.16
N GLY A 293 -28.67 5.26 -3.22
CA GLY A 293 -28.47 5.88 -1.91
C GLY A 293 -28.54 4.84 -0.80
N TYR A 294 -27.55 4.86 0.09
CA TYR A 294 -27.35 3.89 1.16
C TYR A 294 -27.37 4.55 2.53
N ASP A 295 -28.14 3.96 3.45
CA ASP A 295 -28.07 4.24 4.89
C ASP A 295 -27.40 3.01 5.55
N GLY A 296 -26.10 3.11 5.82
CA GLY A 296 -25.29 1.96 6.24
C GLY A 296 -25.15 0.91 5.12
N MET A 297 -25.69 -0.30 5.32
CA MET A 297 -25.68 -1.40 4.33
C MET A 297 -26.93 -1.44 3.46
N ALA A 298 -27.99 -0.72 3.83
CA ALA A 298 -29.28 -0.82 3.18
C ALA A 298 -29.38 0.21 2.06
N GLN A 299 -29.61 -0.25 0.83
CA GLN A 299 -30.04 0.63 -0.25
C GLN A 299 -31.46 1.10 0.05
N VAL A 300 -31.61 2.41 0.23
CA VAL A 300 -32.86 3.09 0.64
C VAL A 300 -33.36 4.05 -0.42
N TYR A 301 -32.51 4.35 -1.41
CA TYR A 301 -32.84 5.19 -2.56
C TYR A 301 -32.27 4.55 -3.83
N GLY A 302 -33.03 4.65 -4.91
CA GLY A 302 -32.64 4.20 -6.23
C GLY A 302 -33.31 5.09 -7.27
N ALA A 303 -32.52 5.61 -8.21
CA ALA A 303 -33.02 6.34 -9.35
C ALA A 303 -32.19 5.98 -10.59
N GLU A 304 -32.82 6.01 -11.76
CA GLU A 304 -32.16 5.79 -13.03
C GLU A 304 -32.27 7.05 -13.89
N ALA A 305 -31.20 7.38 -14.58
CA ALA A 305 -31.16 8.45 -15.56
C ALA A 305 -30.54 7.94 -16.87
N GLU A 306 -31.11 8.38 -17.99
CA GLU A 306 -30.51 8.13 -19.29
C GLU A 306 -29.27 9.01 -19.46
N VAL A 307 -28.17 8.41 -19.91
CA VAL A 307 -26.95 9.14 -20.24
C VAL A 307 -27.11 9.71 -21.64
N ALA A 308 -27.05 11.04 -21.73
CA ALA A 308 -27.14 11.77 -22.99
C ALA A 308 -25.99 11.44 -23.94
N ALA A 309 -26.15 11.78 -25.22
CA ALA A 309 -25.16 11.50 -26.26
C ALA A 309 -23.78 12.14 -26.03
N ASP A 310 -23.73 13.22 -25.23
CA ASP A 310 -22.47 13.88 -24.83
C ASP A 310 -21.84 13.26 -23.58
N GLY A 311 -22.45 12.21 -23.02
CA GLY A 311 -22.04 11.49 -21.81
C GLY A 311 -22.61 12.06 -20.52
N THR A 312 -23.41 13.13 -20.57
CA THR A 312 -23.96 13.73 -19.34
C THR A 312 -25.18 12.98 -18.83
N TYR A 313 -25.36 12.96 -17.51
CA TYR A 313 -26.60 12.52 -16.87
C TYR A 313 -26.95 13.48 -15.74
N THR A 314 -28.23 13.50 -15.37
CA THR A 314 -28.73 14.35 -14.30
C THR A 314 -29.90 13.69 -13.59
N PHE A 315 -29.83 13.72 -12.26
CA PHE A 315 -30.90 13.41 -11.33
C PHE A 315 -31.36 14.75 -10.74
N PRO A 316 -32.43 15.37 -11.26
CA PRO A 316 -32.75 16.77 -11.00
C PRO A 316 -33.29 17.03 -9.59
N ASP A 317 -33.81 16.00 -8.92
CA ASP A 317 -34.59 16.13 -7.70
C ASP A 317 -34.24 15.03 -6.71
N VAL A 318 -33.00 15.06 -6.20
CA VAL A 318 -32.50 14.08 -5.22
C VAL A 318 -32.62 14.67 -3.82
N GLU A 319 -33.42 14.01 -2.98
CA GLU A 319 -33.52 14.35 -1.56
C GLU A 319 -32.22 13.97 -0.84
N ILE A 320 -31.50 14.98 -0.37
CA ILE A 320 -30.25 14.78 0.36
C ILE A 320 -30.56 14.63 1.84
N VAL A 321 -30.56 13.38 2.29
CA VAL A 321 -30.67 13.04 3.70
C VAL A 321 -29.28 13.08 4.34
N PRO A 322 -29.06 13.85 5.43
CA PRO A 322 -27.79 13.85 6.15
C PRO A 322 -27.41 12.43 6.58
N GLY A 323 -26.21 12.00 6.20
CA GLY A 323 -25.71 10.66 6.49
C GLY A 323 -25.91 9.62 5.39
N ARG A 324 -26.77 9.89 4.42
CA ARG A 324 -26.96 9.00 3.26
C ARG A 324 -25.80 9.12 2.28
N ALA A 325 -25.25 7.98 1.89
CA ALA A 325 -24.22 7.87 0.88
C ALA A 325 -24.83 7.61 -0.49
N PHE A 326 -24.49 8.43 -1.48
CA PHE A 326 -24.95 8.32 -2.86
C PHE A 326 -23.79 7.90 -3.76
N ILE A 327 -24.02 6.92 -4.63
CA ILE A 327 -23.07 6.47 -5.64
C ILE A 327 -23.80 6.35 -6.97
N VAL A 328 -23.14 6.73 -8.06
CA VAL A 328 -23.63 6.49 -9.40
C VAL A 328 -22.89 5.31 -10.01
N SER A 329 -23.64 4.35 -10.51
CA SER A 329 -23.14 3.16 -11.19
C SER A 329 -23.58 3.18 -12.64
N VAL A 330 -22.69 2.83 -13.55
CA VAL A 330 -22.97 2.66 -14.98
C VAL A 330 -22.59 1.25 -15.37
N ASN A 331 -23.57 0.51 -15.88
CA ASN A 331 -23.31 -0.80 -16.47
C ASN A 331 -22.85 -0.62 -17.92
N TYR A 332 -21.61 -0.97 -18.19
CA TYR A 332 -20.99 -0.85 -19.50
C TYR A 332 -20.34 -2.18 -19.90
N GLN A 333 -20.80 -2.75 -21.03
CA GLN A 333 -20.31 -4.03 -21.57
C GLN A 333 -20.30 -5.19 -20.55
N GLY A 334 -21.29 -5.23 -19.65
CA GLY A 334 -21.43 -6.28 -18.63
C GLY A 334 -20.63 -6.05 -17.34
N PHE A 335 -19.97 -4.90 -17.21
CA PHE A 335 -19.25 -4.49 -16.00
C PHE A 335 -19.87 -3.25 -15.38
N THR A 336 -19.94 -3.22 -14.06
CA THR A 336 -20.41 -2.06 -13.30
C THR A 336 -19.24 -1.15 -12.97
N PHE A 337 -19.28 0.07 -13.47
CA PHE A 337 -18.33 1.14 -13.16
C PHE A 337 -18.98 2.13 -12.21
N ASN A 338 -18.26 2.58 -11.20
CA ASN A 338 -18.82 3.43 -10.15
C ASN A 338 -18.17 4.81 -10.14
N SER A 339 -18.95 5.82 -9.76
CA SER A 339 -18.45 7.13 -9.37
C SER A 339 -17.80 7.08 -7.99
N ASP A 340 -17.30 8.23 -7.56
CA ASP A 340 -17.13 8.50 -6.14
C ASP A 340 -18.44 8.34 -5.37
N VAL A 341 -18.31 8.09 -4.08
CA VAL A 341 -19.43 8.18 -3.15
C VAL A 341 -19.55 9.62 -2.66
N PHE A 342 -20.71 10.23 -2.92
CA PHE A 342 -21.12 11.49 -2.31
C PHE A 342 -21.81 11.22 -0.98
N HIS A 343 -21.56 12.05 0.03
CA HIS A 343 -22.28 11.98 1.29
C HIS A 343 -22.41 13.38 1.88
N ASN A 344 -23.59 13.74 2.39
CA ASN A 344 -23.81 15.05 3.03
C ASN A 344 -23.72 14.94 4.55
N LEU A 345 -22.99 15.87 5.16
CA LEU A 345 -22.71 15.93 6.60
C LEU A 345 -23.30 17.14 7.31
N GLY A 346 -24.03 17.98 6.60
CA GLY A 346 -24.55 19.24 7.13
C GLY A 346 -23.77 20.47 6.65
N ASP A 347 -22.82 20.31 5.74
CA ASP A 347 -22.15 21.41 5.04
C ASP A 347 -23.07 22.05 3.98
N PRO A 348 -22.79 23.30 3.55
CA PRO A 348 -23.48 23.93 2.43
C PRO A 348 -23.35 23.07 1.17
N LEU A 349 -24.47 22.63 0.61
CA LEU A 349 -24.48 21.80 -0.58
C LEU A 349 -24.09 22.59 -1.83
N SER A 350 -23.16 22.04 -2.60
CA SER A 350 -23.03 22.40 -4.01
C SER A 350 -24.28 21.96 -4.76
N ASN A 351 -24.77 22.83 -5.65
CA ASN A 351 -25.90 22.52 -6.52
C ASN A 351 -25.56 22.99 -7.94
N PRO A 352 -25.32 22.08 -8.89
CA PRO A 352 -25.46 20.62 -8.77
C PRO A 352 -24.25 19.93 -8.10
N ILE A 353 -24.47 18.72 -7.57
CA ILE A 353 -23.41 17.81 -7.09
C ILE A 353 -22.84 17.06 -8.30
N GLU A 354 -21.52 17.09 -8.48
CA GLU A 354 -20.83 16.42 -9.59
C GLU A 354 -20.28 15.05 -9.16
N LEU A 355 -20.78 13.99 -9.79
CA LEU A 355 -20.31 12.62 -9.64
C LEU A 355 -19.95 12.06 -11.01
N PRO A 356 -18.74 12.22 -11.56
CA PRO A 356 -18.37 11.63 -12.84
C PRO A 356 -18.14 10.11 -12.74
N VAL A 357 -18.33 9.39 -13.84
CA VAL A 357 -18.07 7.93 -13.93
C VAL A 357 -17.13 7.66 -15.10
N THR A 358 -16.02 6.97 -14.85
CA THR A 358 -15.11 6.54 -15.92
C THR A 358 -15.37 5.08 -16.28
N VAL A 359 -15.80 4.84 -17.51
CA VAL A 359 -15.98 3.50 -18.08
C VAL A 359 -14.80 3.16 -18.98
N TYR A 360 -14.54 1.87 -19.16
CA TYR A 360 -13.50 1.37 -20.05
C TYR A 360 -14.08 0.31 -20.97
N ASP A 361 -13.68 0.35 -22.25
CA ASP A 361 -13.98 -0.73 -23.18
C ASP A 361 -13.34 -2.03 -22.69
N THR A 362 -13.98 -3.15 -23.03
CA THR A 362 -13.47 -4.48 -22.71
C THR A 362 -12.74 -5.06 -23.91
N THR A 363 -11.78 -5.94 -23.64
CA THR A 363 -11.07 -6.71 -24.65
C THR A 363 -10.69 -8.08 -24.09
N THR A 364 -10.72 -9.10 -24.93
CA THR A 364 -10.16 -10.42 -24.62
C THR A 364 -8.69 -10.52 -25.05
N ASP A 365 -8.18 -9.52 -25.76
CA ASP A 365 -6.78 -9.45 -26.16
C ASP A 365 -5.89 -9.13 -24.96
N ILE A 366 -5.03 -10.10 -24.62
CA ILE A 366 -4.05 -10.01 -23.54
C ILE A 366 -2.69 -9.47 -24.00
N SER A 367 -2.54 -9.04 -25.26
CA SER A 367 -1.26 -8.56 -25.82
C SER A 367 -0.65 -7.39 -25.02
N ALA A 368 -1.51 -6.56 -24.41
CA ALA A 368 -1.12 -5.46 -23.55
C ALA A 368 -0.93 -5.84 -22.07
N LEU A 369 -1.17 -7.11 -21.72
CA LEU A 369 -0.96 -7.63 -20.37
C LEU A 369 0.48 -8.10 -20.21
N ARG A 370 1.12 -7.62 -19.16
CA ARG A 370 2.46 -8.01 -18.79
C ARG A 370 2.58 -8.20 -17.29
N VAL A 371 3.62 -8.91 -16.91
CA VAL A 371 4.01 -9.12 -15.53
C VAL A 371 5.18 -8.20 -15.25
N ASP A 372 4.92 -7.05 -14.62
CA ASP A 372 6.00 -6.11 -14.25
C ASP A 372 7.01 -6.82 -13.34
N ARG A 373 6.51 -7.71 -12.47
CA ARG A 373 7.38 -8.52 -11.62
C ARG A 373 6.81 -9.87 -11.22
N LEU A 374 7.62 -10.91 -11.43
CA LEU A 374 7.39 -12.26 -10.91
C LEU A 374 8.29 -12.49 -9.69
N HIS A 375 7.70 -12.92 -8.58
CA HIS A 375 8.49 -13.40 -7.45
C HIS A 375 8.25 -14.88 -7.22
N VAL A 376 9.33 -15.63 -7.07
CA VAL A 376 9.31 -17.06 -6.80
C VAL A 376 10.00 -17.31 -5.46
N PHE A 377 9.30 -17.98 -4.56
CA PHE A 377 9.79 -18.30 -3.22
C PHE A 377 9.81 -19.79 -3.01
N PHE A 378 10.91 -20.28 -2.46
CA PHE A 378 11.05 -21.68 -2.10
C PHE A 378 10.99 -21.85 -0.58
N ASP A 379 10.14 -22.76 -0.14
CA ASP A 379 10.04 -23.22 1.23
C ASP A 379 10.41 -24.72 1.30
N PHE A 380 11.32 -25.04 2.22
CA PHE A 380 11.86 -26.37 2.47
C PHE A 380 11.48 -26.90 3.86
N THR A 381 10.43 -26.36 4.46
CA THR A 381 9.93 -26.79 5.79
C THR A 381 9.38 -28.22 5.74
N ASN A 382 8.86 -28.65 4.59
CA ASN A 382 8.46 -30.04 4.36
C ASN A 382 9.68 -30.90 3.95
N PRO A 383 9.97 -32.01 4.64
CA PRO A 383 11.13 -32.86 4.32
C PRO A 383 11.01 -33.62 2.99
N ASP A 384 9.79 -33.83 2.48
CA ASP A 384 9.53 -34.67 1.30
C ASP A 384 9.11 -33.86 0.06
N ALA A 385 8.81 -32.57 0.24
CA ALA A 385 8.37 -31.69 -0.84
C ALA A 385 8.93 -30.27 -0.68
N ILE A 386 9.12 -29.58 -1.80
CA ILE A 386 9.43 -28.17 -1.84
C ILE A 386 8.14 -27.42 -2.11
N GLN A 387 7.76 -26.51 -1.22
CA GLN A 387 6.66 -25.61 -1.51
C GLN A 387 7.19 -24.41 -2.29
N VAL A 388 6.57 -24.12 -3.42
CA VAL A 388 6.89 -23.00 -4.30
C VAL A 388 5.73 -22.02 -4.26
N ALA A 389 5.99 -20.77 -3.91
CA ALA A 389 5.00 -19.70 -3.99
C ALA A 389 5.37 -18.72 -5.11
N GLU A 390 4.39 -18.37 -5.94
CA GLU A 390 4.54 -17.47 -7.07
C GLU A 390 3.62 -16.26 -6.91
N LEU A 391 4.22 -15.05 -6.99
CA LEU A 391 3.52 -13.78 -6.96
C LEU A 391 3.71 -13.06 -8.30
N PHE A 392 2.61 -12.91 -9.04
CA PHE A 392 2.55 -12.15 -10.28
C PHE A 392 2.00 -10.76 -10.02
N LEU A 393 2.77 -9.72 -10.35
CA LEU A 393 2.30 -8.33 -10.41
C LEU A 393 1.92 -8.02 -11.85
N LEU A 394 0.62 -7.99 -12.12
CA LEU A 394 0.08 -7.74 -13.45
C LEU A 394 -0.07 -6.25 -13.70
N ASN A 395 0.27 -5.86 -14.92
CA ASN A 395 0.11 -4.52 -15.43
C ASN A 395 -0.52 -4.59 -16.82
N ASN A 396 -1.63 -3.89 -16.95
CA ASN A 396 -2.30 -3.72 -18.23
C ASN A 396 -1.88 -2.37 -18.82
N THR A 397 -0.95 -2.40 -19.77
CA THR A 397 -0.46 -1.19 -20.44
C THR A 397 -1.41 -0.68 -21.52
N GLY A 398 -2.53 -1.37 -21.75
CA GLY A 398 -3.57 -0.98 -22.68
C GLY A 398 -4.51 0.07 -22.08
N SER A 399 -5.43 0.57 -22.90
CA SER A 399 -6.47 1.50 -22.46
C SER A 399 -7.81 0.82 -22.13
N LYS A 400 -7.89 -0.51 -22.30
CA LYS A 400 -9.12 -1.32 -22.16
C LYS A 400 -9.04 -2.29 -20.99
N VAL A 401 -10.16 -2.61 -20.37
CA VAL A 401 -10.24 -3.69 -19.37
C VAL A 401 -10.05 -5.03 -20.08
N ILE A 402 -9.09 -5.81 -19.63
CA ILE A 402 -8.89 -7.17 -20.14
C ILE A 402 -9.84 -8.09 -19.37
N SER A 403 -10.72 -8.78 -20.09
CA SER A 403 -11.75 -9.63 -19.51
C SER A 403 -11.95 -10.91 -20.32
N GLY A 404 -12.69 -11.86 -19.74
CA GLY A 404 -13.07 -13.09 -20.44
C GLY A 404 -14.15 -12.81 -21.48
N GLU A 405 -14.40 -13.78 -22.35
CA GLU A 405 -15.43 -13.68 -23.41
C GLU A 405 -16.84 -13.42 -22.86
N ALA A 406 -17.10 -13.85 -21.61
CA ALA A 406 -18.32 -13.58 -20.88
C ALA A 406 -18.02 -13.46 -19.37
N PRO A 407 -18.93 -12.88 -18.56
CA PRO A 407 -18.77 -12.82 -17.12
C PRO A 407 -18.50 -14.20 -16.50
N GLY A 408 -17.48 -14.30 -15.65
CA GLY A 408 -17.07 -15.55 -15.01
C GLY A 408 -16.27 -16.50 -15.91
N GLN A 409 -15.98 -16.13 -17.15
CA GLN A 409 -15.05 -16.88 -18.00
C GLN A 409 -13.59 -16.58 -17.67
N PRO A 410 -12.66 -17.51 -17.98
CA PRO A 410 -11.22 -17.28 -17.87
C PRO A 410 -10.74 -16.00 -18.57
N VAL A 411 -9.90 -15.22 -17.88
CA VAL A 411 -9.22 -14.02 -18.39
C VAL A 411 -7.74 -14.33 -18.65
N VAL A 412 -7.06 -14.86 -17.63
CA VAL A 412 -5.61 -15.11 -17.67
C VAL A 412 -5.32 -16.55 -17.27
N TYR A 413 -4.42 -17.20 -18.00
CA TYR A 413 -4.07 -18.61 -17.80
C TYR A 413 -2.67 -18.76 -17.22
N PHE A 414 -2.56 -19.59 -16.19
CA PHE A 414 -1.30 -19.94 -15.52
C PHE A 414 -1.06 -21.45 -15.64
N GLU A 415 0.08 -21.82 -16.19
CA GLU A 415 0.53 -23.22 -16.25
C GLU A 415 1.36 -23.54 -15.01
N LEU A 416 1.15 -24.73 -14.45
CA LEU A 416 1.92 -25.22 -13.32
C LEU A 416 3.07 -26.13 -13.81
N PRO A 417 4.20 -26.17 -13.10
CA PRO A 417 5.26 -27.11 -13.42
C PRO A 417 4.81 -28.57 -13.34
N GLU A 418 5.51 -29.44 -14.07
CA GLU A 418 5.29 -30.88 -14.00
C GLU A 418 5.53 -31.41 -12.57
N GLY A 419 4.58 -32.19 -12.06
CA GLY A 419 4.63 -32.74 -10.70
C GLY A 419 4.13 -31.79 -9.60
N ALA A 420 3.59 -30.62 -9.96
CA ALA A 420 2.93 -29.72 -9.01
C ALA A 420 1.68 -30.37 -8.39
N THR A 421 1.60 -30.31 -7.07
CA THR A 421 0.47 -30.80 -6.26
C THR A 421 0.10 -29.76 -5.20
N ASN A 422 -1.01 -29.98 -4.47
CA ASN A 422 -1.40 -29.11 -3.35
C ASN A 422 -1.48 -27.61 -3.70
N LEU A 423 -2.12 -27.27 -4.82
CA LEU A 423 -2.30 -25.88 -5.25
C LEU A 423 -3.16 -25.10 -4.24
N GLN A 424 -2.67 -23.94 -3.83
CA GLN A 424 -3.29 -23.05 -2.84
C GLN A 424 -3.26 -21.61 -3.34
N PHE A 425 -4.25 -20.82 -2.94
CA PHE A 425 -4.38 -19.41 -3.29
C PHE A 425 -4.45 -18.55 -2.03
N GLN A 426 -3.88 -17.34 -2.06
CA GLN A 426 -3.96 -16.41 -0.93
C GLN A 426 -5.40 -15.90 -0.71
N SER A 427 -6.11 -15.60 -1.79
CA SER A 427 -7.48 -15.08 -1.75
C SER A 427 -8.31 -15.65 -2.91
N GLY A 428 -9.50 -16.15 -2.59
CA GLY A 428 -10.36 -16.88 -3.51
C GLY A 428 -10.29 -18.40 -3.33
N ALA A 429 -11.17 -19.12 -4.03
CA ALA A 429 -11.26 -20.58 -3.97
C ALA A 429 -11.39 -21.17 -5.38
N VAL A 430 -10.91 -22.39 -5.54
CA VAL A 430 -11.11 -23.19 -6.76
C VAL A 430 -12.61 -23.42 -6.96
N GLY A 431 -13.10 -23.15 -8.17
CA GLY A 431 -14.53 -23.20 -8.50
C GLY A 431 -15.28 -21.88 -8.28
N GLY A 432 -14.59 -20.84 -7.78
CA GLY A 432 -15.05 -19.44 -7.81
C GLY A 432 -14.26 -18.64 -8.84
N ARG A 433 -13.37 -17.76 -8.35
CA ARG A 433 -12.47 -16.94 -9.19
C ARG A 433 -11.45 -17.77 -9.99
N PHE A 434 -11.04 -18.92 -9.49
CA PHE A 434 -10.04 -19.76 -10.14
C PHE A 434 -10.68 -21.02 -10.74
N ILE A 435 -10.42 -21.24 -12.02
CA ILE A 435 -10.90 -22.39 -12.79
C ILE A 435 -9.72 -23.30 -13.07
N MET A 436 -9.79 -24.57 -12.67
CA MET A 436 -8.74 -25.56 -12.99
C MET A 436 -8.70 -25.84 -14.49
N THR A 437 -7.50 -25.95 -15.05
CA THR A 437 -7.27 -26.34 -16.44
C THR A 437 -6.43 -27.62 -16.48
N GLU A 438 -6.28 -28.22 -17.66
CA GLU A 438 -5.48 -29.45 -17.80
C GLU A 438 -4.02 -29.29 -17.39
N LYS A 439 -3.47 -28.08 -17.51
CA LYS A 439 -2.05 -27.77 -17.23
C LYS A 439 -1.84 -26.84 -16.03
N GLY A 440 -2.89 -26.42 -15.35
CA GLY A 440 -2.79 -25.46 -14.26
C GLY A 440 -4.14 -24.86 -13.90
N PHE A 441 -4.28 -23.54 -13.99
CA PHE A 441 -5.52 -22.85 -13.68
C PHE A 441 -5.69 -21.57 -14.51
N ALA A 442 -6.88 -20.98 -14.46
CA ALA A 442 -7.17 -19.68 -15.02
C ALA A 442 -7.85 -18.78 -13.99
N ASP A 443 -7.54 -17.49 -14.05
CA ASP A 443 -8.19 -16.44 -13.25
C ASP A 443 -9.32 -15.80 -14.07
N THR A 444 -10.51 -15.70 -13.49
CA THR A 444 -11.68 -15.07 -14.11
C THR A 444 -11.79 -13.57 -13.79
N GLN A 445 -10.90 -13.03 -12.96
CA GLN A 445 -10.95 -11.63 -12.57
C GLN A 445 -10.52 -10.71 -13.73
N PRO A 446 -11.35 -9.71 -14.11
CA PRO A 446 -10.97 -8.70 -15.10
C PRO A 446 -9.77 -7.85 -14.62
N VAL A 447 -8.91 -7.49 -15.56
CA VAL A 447 -7.71 -6.68 -15.31
C VAL A 447 -7.91 -5.29 -15.93
N PRO A 448 -8.26 -4.26 -15.14
CA PRO A 448 -8.40 -2.90 -15.64
C PRO A 448 -7.06 -2.32 -16.09
N PRO A 449 -7.06 -1.26 -16.93
CA PRO A 449 -5.85 -0.51 -17.28
C PRO A 449 -5.04 -0.05 -16.06
N GLY A 450 -3.72 -0.08 -16.21
CA GLY A 450 -2.75 0.28 -15.18
C GLY A 450 -2.28 -0.90 -14.32
N SER A 451 -1.52 -0.57 -13.27
CA SER A 451 -0.99 -1.55 -12.33
C SER A 451 -1.91 -1.73 -11.12
N GLY A 452 -1.79 -2.88 -10.45
CA GLY A 452 -2.49 -3.16 -9.18
C GLY A 452 -3.23 -4.48 -9.11
N SER A 453 -3.27 -5.26 -10.22
CA SER A 453 -3.76 -6.63 -10.18
C SER A 453 -2.62 -7.56 -9.76
N GLN A 454 -2.82 -8.33 -8.69
CA GLN A 454 -1.83 -9.31 -8.23
C GLN A 454 -2.47 -10.67 -8.02
N ILE A 455 -1.68 -11.71 -8.25
CA ILE A 455 -2.08 -13.10 -8.05
C ILE A 455 -0.97 -13.80 -7.28
N LEU A 456 -1.35 -14.43 -6.17
CA LEU A 456 -0.45 -15.19 -5.32
C LEU A 456 -1.03 -16.59 -5.12
N PHE A 457 -0.24 -17.58 -5.54
CA PHE A 457 -0.55 -18.98 -5.35
C PHE A 457 0.69 -19.76 -4.94
N ALA A 458 0.49 -20.93 -4.34
CA ALA A 458 1.55 -21.83 -3.93
C ALA A 458 1.21 -23.26 -4.32
N TYR A 459 2.23 -24.07 -4.57
CA TYR A 459 2.09 -25.49 -4.90
C TYR A 459 3.32 -26.26 -4.40
N ASP A 460 3.18 -27.57 -4.24
CA ASP A 460 4.23 -28.45 -3.75
C ASP A 460 4.83 -29.26 -4.91
N LEU A 461 6.17 -29.33 -4.96
CA LEU A 461 6.94 -30.16 -5.87
C LEU A 461 7.70 -31.26 -5.11
N PRO A 462 7.87 -32.46 -5.69
CA PRO A 462 8.61 -33.54 -5.05
C PRO A 462 10.07 -33.16 -4.84
N LEU A 463 10.59 -33.34 -3.61
CA LEU A 463 11.97 -33.02 -3.26
C LEU A 463 12.90 -34.23 -3.47
N SER A 464 13.98 -34.04 -4.24
CA SER A 464 15.09 -34.97 -4.37
C SER A 464 16.43 -34.27 -4.11
N ARG A 465 17.52 -35.04 -3.87
CA ARG A 465 18.89 -34.51 -3.67
C ARG A 465 19.35 -33.56 -4.78
N ARG A 466 18.84 -33.78 -5.99
CA ARG A 466 18.95 -32.91 -7.15
C ARG A 466 17.57 -32.85 -7.79
N THR A 467 16.99 -31.66 -7.84
CA THR A 467 15.64 -31.43 -8.39
C THR A 467 15.73 -30.31 -9.41
N THR A 468 15.20 -30.52 -10.61
CA THR A 468 15.12 -29.47 -11.63
C THR A 468 13.69 -28.94 -11.65
N VAL A 469 13.55 -27.65 -11.34
CA VAL A 469 12.28 -26.93 -11.35
C VAL A 469 12.19 -26.16 -12.66
N ARG A 470 11.04 -26.29 -13.33
CA ARG A 470 10.75 -25.67 -14.63
C ARG A 470 9.45 -24.88 -14.53
N ILE A 471 9.55 -23.57 -14.39
CA ILE A 471 8.39 -22.68 -14.27
C ILE A 471 8.02 -22.18 -15.66
N PRO A 472 6.84 -22.53 -16.21
CA PRO A 472 6.37 -22.00 -17.49
C PRO A 472 6.07 -20.51 -17.39
N ILE A 473 6.47 -19.73 -18.40
CA ILE A 473 6.22 -18.29 -18.47
C ILE A 473 5.14 -18.03 -19.52
N ASN A 474 3.90 -17.81 -19.08
CA ASN A 474 2.77 -17.66 -20.01
C ASN A 474 2.54 -16.22 -20.48
N LEU A 475 3.00 -15.25 -19.69
CA LEU A 475 2.92 -13.82 -19.98
C LEU A 475 4.33 -13.23 -20.04
N PRO A 476 4.57 -12.16 -20.81
CA PRO A 476 5.86 -11.48 -20.79
C PRO A 476 6.14 -10.94 -19.39
N VAL A 477 7.33 -11.24 -18.86
CA VAL A 477 7.77 -10.79 -17.52
C VAL A 477 8.95 -9.86 -17.66
N ASP A 478 8.81 -8.64 -17.15
CA ASP A 478 9.88 -7.62 -17.24
C ASP A 478 11.03 -7.95 -16.28
N ALA A 479 10.71 -8.40 -15.06
CA ALA A 479 11.70 -8.88 -14.10
C ALA A 479 11.18 -10.07 -13.27
N ALA A 480 12.03 -11.07 -13.04
CA ALA A 480 11.74 -12.16 -12.12
C ALA A 480 12.79 -12.22 -11.01
N ILE A 481 12.34 -12.41 -9.76
CA ILE A 481 13.20 -12.56 -8.59
C ILE A 481 12.91 -13.92 -7.94
N VAL A 482 13.96 -14.70 -7.75
CA VAL A 482 13.91 -16.03 -7.14
C VAL A 482 14.60 -15.99 -5.79
N MET A 483 13.95 -16.54 -4.77
CA MET A 483 14.39 -16.43 -3.37
C MET A 483 14.41 -17.78 -2.69
N ILE A 484 15.55 -18.10 -2.08
CA ILE A 484 15.82 -19.40 -1.44
C ILE A 484 16.39 -19.20 -0.04
N PRO A 485 15.87 -19.89 0.99
CA PRO A 485 16.46 -19.88 2.32
C PRO A 485 17.90 -20.36 2.34
N GLN A 486 18.79 -19.56 2.92
CA GLN A 486 20.20 -19.89 3.03
C GLN A 486 20.38 -21.19 3.83
N GLY A 487 21.27 -22.06 3.35
CA GLY A 487 21.58 -23.35 4.01
C GLY A 487 20.59 -24.48 3.71
N SER A 488 19.53 -24.22 2.94
CA SER A 488 18.59 -25.24 2.47
C SER A 488 19.16 -26.05 1.29
N MET A 489 19.28 -25.41 0.12
CA MET A 489 19.79 -26.00 -1.12
C MET A 489 20.55 -24.95 -1.96
N THR A 490 21.48 -25.41 -2.78
CA THR A 490 22.18 -24.57 -3.76
C THR A 490 21.38 -24.52 -5.06
N LEU A 491 21.03 -23.31 -5.50
CA LEU A 491 20.42 -23.07 -6.81
C LEU A 491 21.47 -22.83 -7.88
N GLN A 492 21.29 -23.48 -9.02
CA GLN A 492 22.05 -23.27 -10.24
C GLN A 492 21.10 -23.03 -11.41
N SER A 493 21.31 -21.96 -12.16
CA SER A 493 20.59 -21.69 -13.41
C SER A 493 21.49 -20.86 -14.33
N SER A 494 21.40 -21.08 -15.63
CA SER A 494 22.05 -20.26 -16.65
C SER A 494 21.29 -18.96 -16.94
N GLN A 495 20.02 -18.87 -16.53
CA GLN A 495 19.13 -17.74 -16.79
C GLN A 495 19.11 -16.73 -15.63
N LEU A 496 19.56 -17.15 -14.44
CA LEU A 496 19.48 -16.36 -13.21
C LEU A 496 20.85 -15.79 -12.82
N GLN A 497 20.88 -14.51 -12.45
CA GLN A 497 22.05 -13.85 -11.90
C GLN A 497 21.90 -13.69 -10.39
N PRO A 498 22.95 -14.00 -9.59
CA PRO A 498 22.89 -13.81 -8.14
C PRO A 498 22.87 -12.31 -7.79
N MET A 499 21.93 -11.91 -6.94
CA MET A 499 21.78 -10.53 -6.44
C MET A 499 22.36 -10.31 -5.04
N GLY A 500 22.86 -11.38 -4.40
CA GLY A 500 23.33 -11.37 -3.02
C GLY A 500 22.26 -11.88 -2.05
N GLN A 501 22.38 -11.47 -0.78
CA GLN A 501 21.58 -12.02 0.32
C GLN A 501 20.72 -10.96 0.98
N ARG A 502 19.55 -11.34 1.47
CA ARG A 502 18.69 -10.46 2.28
C ARG A 502 18.14 -11.20 3.48
N GLN A 503 18.15 -10.53 4.62
CA GLN A 503 17.56 -11.04 5.85
C GLN A 503 16.13 -10.51 5.99
N ILE A 504 15.16 -11.41 6.17
CA ILE A 504 13.76 -11.07 6.42
C ILE A 504 13.27 -11.88 7.61
N GLN A 505 12.70 -11.20 8.60
CA GLN A 505 12.08 -11.87 9.77
C GLN A 505 13.00 -12.90 10.44
N GLY A 506 14.32 -12.68 10.40
CA GLY A 506 15.34 -13.57 10.96
C GLY A 506 15.83 -14.68 10.03
N VAL A 507 15.24 -14.86 8.84
CA VAL A 507 15.69 -15.81 7.82
C VAL A 507 16.55 -15.10 6.78
N THR A 508 17.75 -15.61 6.52
CA THR A 508 18.59 -15.14 5.42
C THR A 508 18.19 -15.86 4.13
N LEU A 509 17.88 -15.10 3.09
CA LEU A 509 17.52 -15.61 1.77
C LEU A 509 18.61 -15.25 0.76
N ASP A 510 18.98 -16.20 -0.09
CA ASP A 510 19.78 -15.99 -1.29
C ASP A 510 18.84 -15.53 -2.42
N LEU A 511 19.17 -14.40 -3.06
CA LEU A 511 18.38 -13.81 -4.13
C LEU A 511 19.04 -14.02 -5.48
N PHE A 512 18.19 -14.28 -6.47
CA PHE A 512 18.58 -14.33 -7.87
C PHE A 512 17.59 -13.54 -8.70
N SER A 513 18.04 -12.93 -9.80
CA SER A 513 17.17 -12.21 -10.73
C SER A 513 17.43 -12.55 -12.17
N THR A 514 16.41 -12.33 -12.98
CA THR A 514 16.50 -12.30 -14.44
C THR A 514 15.52 -11.26 -14.97
N THR A 515 15.71 -10.80 -16.20
CA THR A 515 14.87 -9.78 -16.84
C THR A 515 14.42 -10.26 -18.21
N ASP A 516 13.37 -9.62 -18.72
CA ASP A 516 12.88 -9.79 -20.10
C ASP A 516 12.53 -11.25 -20.47
N LEU A 517 11.83 -11.97 -19.58
CA LEU A 517 11.36 -13.33 -19.88
C LEU A 517 10.20 -13.27 -20.87
N GLN A 518 10.37 -13.96 -21.99
CA GLN A 518 9.38 -13.98 -23.06
C GLN A 518 8.23 -14.93 -22.71
N ALA A 519 7.02 -14.59 -23.14
CA ALA A 519 5.89 -15.51 -23.09
C ALA A 519 6.19 -16.79 -23.91
N GLY A 520 5.79 -17.95 -23.38
CA GLY A 520 6.10 -19.27 -23.91
C GLY A 520 7.48 -19.80 -23.53
N SER A 521 8.32 -19.03 -22.82
CA SER A 521 9.61 -19.51 -22.32
C SER A 521 9.44 -20.33 -21.03
N THR A 522 10.53 -20.93 -20.55
CA THR A 522 10.57 -21.65 -19.27
C THR A 522 11.74 -21.13 -18.45
N LEU A 523 11.47 -20.80 -17.20
CA LEU A 523 12.51 -20.50 -16.22
C LEU A 523 12.98 -21.82 -15.59
N GLU A 524 14.15 -22.27 -16.01
CA GLU A 524 14.75 -23.52 -15.52
C GLU A 524 15.78 -23.24 -14.42
N MET A 525 15.68 -23.99 -13.33
CA MET A 525 16.63 -23.95 -12.23
C MET A 525 16.84 -25.35 -11.65
N THR A 526 18.08 -25.65 -11.28
CA THR A 526 18.46 -26.90 -10.63
C THR A 526 18.81 -26.62 -9.18
N LEU A 527 18.07 -27.25 -8.28
CA LEU A 527 18.31 -27.24 -6.84
C LEU A 527 19.13 -28.48 -6.48
N SER A 528 20.25 -28.29 -5.78
CA SER A 528 21.13 -29.37 -5.36
C SER A 528 21.61 -29.17 -3.92
N GLY A 529 21.60 -30.23 -3.12
CA GLY A 529 22.03 -30.13 -1.72
C GLY A 529 21.57 -31.29 -0.84
N ARG A 530 22.05 -31.29 0.40
CA ARG A 530 21.49 -32.11 1.49
C ARG A 530 20.89 -31.15 2.50
N MET A 531 19.65 -31.40 2.93
CA MET A 531 19.00 -30.60 3.97
C MET A 531 19.90 -30.56 5.21
N SER A 532 20.37 -29.37 5.58
CA SER A 532 21.20 -29.16 6.76
C SER A 532 20.32 -28.92 7.97
N SER A 533 19.72 -30.00 8.51
CA SER A 533 18.77 -30.00 9.64
C SER A 533 17.50 -29.16 9.41
N PRO A 534 16.34 -29.58 9.95
CA PRO A 534 15.15 -28.74 9.91
C PRO A 534 15.45 -27.44 10.64
N ILE A 535 15.30 -26.31 9.95
CA ILE A 535 15.27 -25.00 10.60
C ILE A 535 14.12 -25.08 11.60
N ASN A 536 14.42 -25.00 12.90
CA ASN A 536 13.43 -25.07 13.97
C ASN A 536 12.69 -23.72 14.01
N LEU A 537 11.84 -23.49 13.00
CA LEU A 537 10.80 -22.49 13.03
C LEU A 537 9.73 -23.03 13.97
N GLN A 538 9.50 -22.34 15.09
CA GLN A 538 8.44 -22.69 16.02
C GLN A 538 7.14 -22.91 15.24
N THR A 539 6.57 -24.09 15.46
CA THR A 539 5.35 -24.60 14.82
C THR A 539 4.23 -23.57 14.93
N GLY A 540 3.87 -22.98 13.78
CA GLY A 540 2.90 -21.88 13.64
C GLY A 540 3.16 -20.91 12.49
N GLN A 541 4.28 -21.07 11.75
CA GLN A 541 4.79 -20.07 10.80
C GLN A 541 4.96 -20.56 9.34
N THR A 542 4.15 -21.49 8.84
CA THR A 542 4.11 -21.75 7.38
C THR A 542 3.60 -20.52 6.59
N GLY A 543 2.72 -19.71 7.20
CA GLY A 543 2.34 -18.39 6.68
C GLY A 543 3.45 -17.33 6.67
N ALA A 544 4.58 -17.59 7.33
CA ALA A 544 5.68 -16.62 7.46
C ALA A 544 6.57 -16.55 6.21
N LEU A 545 6.59 -17.57 5.35
CA LEU A 545 7.37 -17.51 4.11
C LEU A 545 6.61 -16.82 2.98
N ILE A 546 5.28 -16.93 2.92
CA ILE A 546 4.41 -16.12 2.06
C ILE A 546 4.38 -14.64 2.53
N ALA A 547 4.47 -14.39 3.85
CA ALA A 547 4.60 -13.03 4.40
C ALA A 547 6.03 -12.44 4.26
N GLY A 548 7.07 -13.27 4.41
CA GLY A 548 8.47 -12.88 4.21
C GLY A 548 8.79 -12.64 2.74
N ALA A 549 8.12 -13.37 1.86
CA ALA A 549 8.16 -13.22 0.43
C ALA A 549 7.78 -11.79 -0.05
N LEU A 550 6.65 -11.30 0.44
CA LEU A 550 6.14 -9.95 0.19
C LEU A 550 7.09 -8.85 0.70
N ALA A 551 7.87 -9.10 1.76
CA ALA A 551 8.83 -8.14 2.29
C ALA A 551 10.10 -7.98 1.42
N LEU A 552 10.43 -8.94 0.56
CA LEU A 552 11.63 -8.91 -0.28
C LEU A 552 11.45 -8.19 -1.63
N VAL A 553 10.22 -8.17 -2.13
CA VAL A 553 9.78 -7.39 -3.30
C VAL A 553 10.19 -5.91 -3.19
N LEU A 554 10.20 -5.39 -1.96
CA LEU A 554 10.48 -3.99 -1.66
C LEU A 554 11.97 -3.61 -1.80
N VAL A 555 12.90 -4.58 -1.78
CA VAL A 555 14.34 -4.29 -1.62
C VAL A 555 15.17 -4.57 -2.88
N ALA A 556 14.71 -5.44 -3.78
CA ALA A 556 15.44 -5.82 -5.00
C ALA A 556 15.24 -4.88 -6.21
N GLY A 557 14.15 -4.10 -6.24
CA GLY A 557 13.82 -3.19 -7.37
C GLY A 557 14.86 -2.07 -7.60
N GLY A 558 15.56 -1.62 -6.55
CA GLY A 558 16.57 -0.57 -6.68
C GLY A 558 17.91 -1.03 -7.30
N GLY A 559 18.23 -2.33 -7.23
CA GLY A 559 19.54 -2.85 -7.66
C GLY A 559 19.63 -3.12 -9.16
N VAL A 560 18.54 -3.61 -9.76
CA VAL A 560 18.49 -3.98 -11.19
C VAL A 560 18.38 -2.74 -12.08
N TYR A 561 17.64 -1.71 -11.65
CA TYR A 561 17.53 -0.42 -12.35
C TYR A 561 18.90 0.25 -12.57
N TRP A 562 19.78 0.16 -11.57
CA TRP A 562 21.12 0.76 -11.64
C TRP A 562 22.04 -0.04 -12.57
N TYR A 563 21.92 -1.37 -12.59
CA TYR A 563 22.74 -2.27 -13.42
C TYR A 563 22.39 -2.19 -14.91
N VAL A 564 21.10 -2.10 -15.26
CA VAL A 564 20.64 -1.97 -16.66
C VAL A 564 20.95 -0.57 -17.22
N ARG A 565 20.91 0.47 -16.40
CA ARG A 565 21.29 1.84 -16.81
C ARG A 565 22.79 1.96 -17.08
N ALA A 566 23.63 1.24 -16.34
CA ALA A 566 25.08 1.24 -16.52
C ALA A 566 25.55 0.59 -17.84
N GLN A 567 24.77 -0.34 -18.41
CA GLN A 567 25.14 -1.02 -19.66
C GLN A 567 24.63 -0.33 -20.93
N LYS A 568 23.60 0.52 -20.83
CA LYS A 568 23.03 1.24 -21.98
C LYS A 568 23.70 2.60 -22.28
N LEU A 569 24.68 3.03 -21.49
CA LEU A 569 25.43 4.28 -21.71
C LEU A 569 26.92 4.00 -22.00
N ALA A 570 27.21 3.57 -23.23
CA ALA A 570 28.49 3.86 -23.89
C ALA A 570 28.16 4.51 -25.26
N PRO A 571 28.80 5.63 -25.64
CA PRO A 571 28.14 6.66 -26.44
C PRO A 571 28.37 6.52 -27.95
N ALA A 572 27.35 6.87 -28.74
CA ALA A 572 27.52 7.49 -30.05
C ALA A 572 26.90 8.89 -29.98
N VAL A 573 27.75 9.89 -30.23
CA VAL A 573 27.47 11.32 -30.14
C VAL A 573 26.61 11.76 -31.31
N GLU A 574 25.47 12.41 -31.03
CA GLU A 574 25.03 13.63 -31.73
C GLU A 574 23.90 14.30 -30.94
N SER A 575 24.17 15.51 -30.49
CA SER A 575 23.36 16.31 -29.58
C SER A 575 22.39 17.21 -30.34
N ASN A 576 21.13 17.25 -29.90
CA ASN A 576 20.29 18.44 -30.03
C ASN A 576 19.48 18.60 -28.74
N ALA A 577 20.06 19.29 -27.76
CA ALA A 577 19.36 19.90 -26.63
C ALA A 577 19.84 21.37 -26.52
N PRO A 578 18.98 22.31 -26.11
CA PRO A 578 19.29 23.74 -26.18
C PRO A 578 20.38 24.13 -25.18
N ALA A 579 21.25 25.06 -25.60
CA ALA A 579 22.40 25.53 -24.85
C ALA A 579 21.98 26.29 -23.58
N GLU A 580 22.27 25.72 -22.41
CA GLU A 580 22.41 26.49 -21.16
C GLU A 580 23.75 27.24 -21.20
N SER A 581 23.71 28.53 -20.90
CA SER A 581 24.87 29.43 -20.99
C SER A 581 25.97 29.05 -20.00
N GLU A 582 27.18 28.72 -20.50
CA GLU A 582 28.39 28.53 -19.68
C GLU A 582 28.69 29.81 -18.87
N SER A 583 28.41 29.78 -17.57
CA SER A 583 28.72 30.88 -16.65
C SER A 583 30.12 30.70 -16.04
N ARG A 584 30.75 31.82 -15.65
CA ARG A 584 32.05 31.83 -14.96
C ARG A 584 32.05 30.95 -13.71
N GLU A 585 30.96 30.96 -12.96
CA GLU A 585 30.78 30.18 -11.73
C GLU A 585 30.74 28.68 -12.05
N THR A 586 30.00 28.30 -13.09
CA THR A 586 29.91 26.90 -13.55
C THR A 586 31.26 26.35 -14.00
N LEU A 587 32.08 27.14 -14.70
CA LEU A 587 33.43 26.72 -15.12
C LEU A 587 34.41 26.66 -13.93
N MET A 588 34.23 27.51 -12.92
CA MET A 588 35.02 27.46 -11.69
C MET A 588 34.72 26.17 -10.90
N ASP A 589 33.44 25.84 -10.75
CA ASP A 589 32.99 24.63 -10.07
C ASP A 589 33.44 23.37 -10.81
N ALA A 590 33.45 23.39 -12.15
CA ALA A 590 33.98 22.30 -12.97
C ALA A 590 35.49 22.10 -12.75
N ILE A 591 36.28 23.17 -12.56
CA ILE A 591 37.71 23.06 -12.23
C ILE A 591 37.90 22.50 -10.82
N ILE A 592 37.08 22.92 -9.85
CA ILE A 592 37.16 22.42 -8.46
C ILE A 592 36.83 20.92 -8.41
N ALA A 593 35.77 20.49 -9.08
CA ALA A 593 35.40 19.08 -9.16
C ALA A 593 36.49 18.24 -9.84
N LEU A 594 37.13 18.76 -10.89
CA LEU A 594 38.24 18.11 -11.57
C LEU A 594 39.49 17.97 -10.67
N ASP A 595 39.81 19.01 -9.89
CA ASP A 595 40.93 19.00 -8.93
C ASP A 595 40.71 17.94 -7.82
N ASP A 596 39.47 17.73 -7.38
CA ASP A 596 39.13 16.73 -6.36
C ASP A 596 39.15 15.29 -6.91
N LEU A 597 38.74 15.08 -8.16
CA LEU A 597 38.85 13.78 -8.84
C LEU A 597 40.31 13.35 -9.04
N TYR A 598 41.21 14.30 -9.31
CA TYR A 598 42.64 14.01 -9.41
C TYR A 598 43.26 13.68 -8.04
N LYS A 599 42.93 14.44 -6.99
CA LYS A 599 43.42 14.18 -5.62
C LYS A 599 43.00 12.82 -5.08
N THR A 600 41.83 12.33 -5.49
CA THR A 600 41.30 11.02 -5.08
C THR A 600 41.82 9.86 -5.93
N GLY A 601 42.70 10.12 -6.90
CA GLY A 601 43.30 9.11 -7.78
C GLY A 601 42.35 8.54 -8.82
N GLN A 602 41.19 9.19 -9.02
CA GLN A 602 40.16 8.75 -9.98
C GLN A 602 40.42 9.25 -11.41
N LEU A 603 41.45 10.11 -11.59
CA LEU A 603 41.88 10.62 -12.88
C LEU A 603 43.39 10.45 -13.07
N SER A 604 43.83 10.10 -14.28
CA SER A 604 45.26 10.10 -14.62
C SER A 604 45.80 11.53 -14.74
N GLU A 605 47.08 11.73 -14.45
CA GLU A 605 47.72 13.06 -14.50
C GLU A 605 47.63 13.71 -15.88
N GLU A 606 47.76 12.92 -16.95
CA GLU A 606 47.65 13.40 -18.33
C GLU A 606 46.24 13.92 -18.65
N THR A 607 45.19 13.15 -18.27
CA THR A 607 43.80 13.56 -18.48
C THR A 607 43.43 14.78 -17.61
N TYR A 608 43.96 14.85 -16.39
CA TYR A 608 43.74 15.97 -15.49
C TYR A 608 44.31 17.27 -16.06
N GLN A 609 45.57 17.26 -16.52
CA GLN A 609 46.22 18.44 -17.08
C GLN A 609 45.52 18.93 -18.36
N GLN A 610 45.11 18.01 -19.24
CA GLN A 610 44.42 18.37 -20.49
C GLN A 610 43.06 19.03 -20.21
N ARG A 611 42.24 18.42 -19.35
CA ARG A 611 40.90 18.92 -19.02
C ARG A 611 40.94 20.23 -18.25
N ARG A 612 41.93 20.38 -17.36
CA ARG A 612 42.12 21.60 -16.58
C ARG A 612 42.61 22.76 -17.43
N ALA A 613 43.48 22.50 -18.40
CA ALA A 613 43.91 23.52 -19.35
C ALA A 613 42.74 24.02 -20.22
N GLU A 614 41.90 23.09 -20.70
CA GLU A 614 40.70 23.40 -21.48
C GLU A 614 39.71 24.28 -20.70
N LEU A 615 39.38 23.91 -19.46
CA LEU A 615 38.47 24.68 -18.62
C LEU A 615 39.03 26.06 -18.24
N LYS A 616 40.34 26.17 -18.01
CA LYS A 616 40.99 27.46 -17.76
C LYS A 616 41.00 28.37 -18.97
N GLU A 617 41.14 27.81 -20.17
CA GLU A 617 41.11 28.60 -21.40
C GLU A 617 39.70 29.13 -21.69
N ARG A 618 38.67 28.30 -21.48
CA ARG A 618 37.27 28.74 -21.54
C ARG A 618 36.94 29.80 -20.48
N LEU A 619 37.48 29.64 -19.27
CA LEU A 619 37.31 30.62 -18.20
C LEU A 619 38.01 31.95 -18.54
N ARG A 620 39.18 31.92 -19.18
CA ARG A 620 39.87 33.13 -19.67
C ARG A 620 39.10 33.83 -20.79
N ALA A 621 38.53 33.07 -21.73
CA ALA A 621 37.72 33.62 -22.82
C ALA A 621 36.45 34.34 -22.34
N LEU A 622 36.02 34.14 -21.08
CA LEU A 622 34.94 34.86 -20.41
C LEU A 622 35.42 36.03 -19.53
N MET A 623 36.73 36.23 -19.42
CA MET A 623 37.37 37.27 -18.62
C MET A 623 38.07 38.36 -19.45
N ASP A 624 38.32 38.10 -20.73
CA ASP A 624 38.70 39.07 -21.76
C ASP A 624 37.45 39.65 -22.44
#